data_AF-A0A9D6R445-F1
#
_entry.id   AF-A0A9D6R445-F1
#
_cell.length_a   1.000
_cell.length_b   1.000
_cell.length_c   1.000
_cell.angle_alpha   90.00
_cell.angle_beta   90.00
_cell.angle_gamma   90.00
#
_symmetry.space_group_name_H-M   'P 1'
#
loop_
_entity.id
_entity.type
_entity.pdbx_description
1 polymer ?
#
loop_
_entity_poly.entity_id
_entity_poly.type
_entity_poly.pdbx_seq_one_letter_code
_entity_poly.pdbx_strand_id
1 'polypeptide(L)'
;HPHVLAFYQTKKFGDDRWSIRWYAEVRSVERLTRRQLLPKEPDHPRANAEYYCLRLGSLQRREQPIPSRALRRVTFIPTIWRKFQQAEEINDLWNESPLEDTLWSAFKYDGIVAERQFVISEAKTTYILDFAVACDRGQLDVECDGDTWHLQPDAVRYDKRRSNWLESRGWKVLRFDSREIEDEMPKCRAQVKATITNMGGLPRSGSIPRVFRAGTDNYPEQLELW
;
A
#
# COMPACT_ATOMS: atom_id res chain seq x y z
N HIS A 1 -18.76 10.60 5.23
CA HIS A 1 -18.78 9.33 4.46
C HIS A 1 -18.11 9.59 3.11
N PRO A 2 -17.55 8.59 2.41
CA PRO A 2 -16.94 8.81 1.10
C PRO A 2 -17.98 9.35 0.11
N HIS A 3 -17.59 10.32 -0.73
CA HIS A 3 -18.46 10.87 -1.79
C HIS A 3 -18.37 10.05 -3.08
N VAL A 4 -17.29 9.31 -3.27
CA VAL A 4 -17.02 8.48 -4.44
C VAL A 4 -16.42 7.16 -3.97
N LEU A 5 -16.79 6.08 -4.63
CA LEU A 5 -16.16 4.78 -4.50
C LEU A 5 -15.57 4.36 -5.84
N ALA A 6 -14.32 3.94 -5.85
CA ALA A 6 -13.65 3.41 -7.03
C ALA A 6 -13.35 1.91 -6.85
N PHE A 7 -13.38 1.16 -7.94
CA PHE A 7 -13.34 -0.30 -7.91
C PHE A 7 -12.02 -0.83 -8.47
N TYR A 8 -11.23 -1.47 -7.61
CA TYR A 8 -10.07 -2.23 -8.03
C TYR A 8 -10.51 -3.58 -8.61
N GLN A 9 -10.27 -3.76 -9.90
CA GLN A 9 -10.70 -4.95 -10.62
C GLN A 9 -9.63 -6.04 -10.53
N THR A 10 -10.01 -7.22 -10.06
CA THR A 10 -9.09 -8.35 -9.88
C THR A 10 -8.90 -9.16 -11.18
N LYS A 11 -8.17 -10.26 -11.13
CA LYS A 11 -7.89 -11.16 -12.27
C LYS A 11 -9.15 -11.54 -13.09
N LYS A 12 -10.32 -11.61 -12.46
CA LYS A 12 -11.58 -12.03 -13.11
C LYS A 12 -12.14 -11.02 -14.13
N PHE A 13 -11.61 -9.80 -14.18
CA PHE A 13 -12.14 -8.69 -14.99
C PHE A 13 -11.45 -8.50 -16.34
N GLY A 14 -10.81 -9.53 -16.90
CA GLY A 14 -10.29 -9.50 -18.27
C GLY A 14 -9.31 -8.34 -18.51
N ASP A 15 -9.63 -7.48 -19.46
CA ASP A 15 -8.79 -6.33 -19.85
C ASP A 15 -8.73 -5.22 -18.78
N ASP A 16 -9.69 -5.19 -17.86
CA ASP A 16 -9.71 -4.24 -16.74
C ASP A 16 -8.96 -4.76 -15.51
N ARG A 17 -8.46 -6.00 -15.55
CA ARG A 17 -7.77 -6.62 -14.39
C ARG A 17 -6.61 -5.76 -13.88
N TRP A 18 -6.40 -5.87 -12.57
CA TRP A 18 -5.35 -5.21 -11.81
C TRP A 18 -5.33 -3.70 -12.00
N SER A 19 -6.51 -3.09 -12.16
CA SER A 19 -6.62 -1.66 -12.34
C SER A 19 -7.88 -1.09 -11.71
N ILE A 20 -7.90 0.23 -11.51
CA ILE A 20 -9.09 1.00 -11.19
C ILE A 20 -9.49 1.78 -12.43
N ARG A 21 -10.58 1.34 -13.06
CA ARG A 21 -11.18 2.02 -14.22
C ARG A 21 -12.56 2.60 -13.92
N TRP A 22 -13.28 1.96 -13.01
CA TRP A 22 -14.67 2.25 -12.72
C TRP A 22 -14.80 2.91 -11.36
N TYR A 23 -15.68 3.89 -11.26
CA TYR A 23 -16.02 4.56 -10.01
C TYR A 23 -17.48 4.99 -10.04
N ALA A 24 -18.07 5.25 -8.87
CA ALA A 24 -19.42 5.77 -8.76
C ALA A 24 -19.51 6.75 -7.60
N GLU A 25 -20.38 7.75 -7.75
CA GLU A 25 -20.77 8.62 -6.66
C GLU A 25 -21.55 7.82 -5.60
N VAL A 26 -21.24 8.08 -4.34
CA VAL A 26 -22.00 7.55 -3.21
C VAL A 26 -23.17 8.50 -2.94
N ARG A 27 -24.39 8.03 -3.23
CA ARG A 27 -25.62 8.81 -3.10
C ARG A 27 -26.14 8.87 -1.67
N SER A 28 -26.02 7.75 -0.94
CA SER A 28 -26.36 7.67 0.47
C SER A 28 -25.59 6.55 1.15
N VAL A 29 -25.49 6.65 2.48
CA VAL A 29 -24.97 5.59 3.34
C VAL A 29 -26.03 5.27 4.38
N GLU A 30 -26.53 4.04 4.36
CA GLU A 30 -27.54 3.52 5.28
C GLU A 30 -26.91 2.50 6.21
N ARG A 31 -27.42 2.35 7.43
CA ARG A 31 -27.05 1.27 8.34
C ARG A 31 -28.14 0.20 8.32
N LEU A 32 -27.79 -0.98 7.83
CA LEU A 32 -28.71 -2.10 7.66
C LEU A 32 -28.13 -3.36 8.30
N THR A 33 -29.00 -4.24 8.78
CA THR A 33 -28.58 -5.57 9.24
C THR A 33 -28.25 -6.48 8.06
N ARG A 34 -27.45 -7.53 8.28
CA ARG A 34 -27.17 -8.53 7.24
C ARG A 34 -28.45 -9.12 6.65
N ARG A 35 -29.46 -9.44 7.47
CA ARG A 35 -30.73 -9.99 6.95
C ARG A 35 -31.46 -9.02 6.01
N GLN A 36 -31.34 -7.72 6.24
CA GLN A 36 -31.93 -6.70 5.37
C GLN A 36 -31.15 -6.58 4.05
N LEU A 37 -29.82 -6.74 4.09
CA LEU A 37 -28.95 -6.69 2.90
C LEU A 37 -29.00 -7.96 2.05
N LEU A 38 -29.06 -9.12 2.71
CA LEU A 38 -29.00 -10.45 2.12
C LEU A 38 -30.22 -11.25 2.60
N PRO A 39 -31.42 -10.93 2.09
CA PRO A 39 -32.67 -11.54 2.57
C PRO A 39 -32.77 -13.05 2.31
N LYS A 40 -31.92 -13.59 1.42
CA LYS A 40 -31.83 -15.04 1.14
C LYS A 40 -31.02 -15.82 2.20
N GLU A 41 -30.40 -15.14 3.16
CA GLU A 41 -29.59 -15.74 4.24
C GLU A 41 -30.09 -15.33 5.64
N PRO A 42 -31.38 -15.52 5.97
CA PRO A 42 -31.99 -14.96 7.17
C PRO A 42 -31.43 -15.54 8.48
N ASP A 43 -30.99 -16.80 8.47
CA ASP A 43 -30.51 -17.52 9.66
C ASP A 43 -28.97 -17.54 9.77
N HIS A 44 -28.27 -16.69 9.01
CA HIS A 44 -26.82 -16.59 9.09
C HIS A 44 -26.38 -16.22 10.52
N PRO A 45 -25.26 -16.74 11.07
CA PRO A 45 -24.79 -16.40 12.43
C PRO A 45 -24.63 -14.89 12.69
N ARG A 46 -24.44 -14.12 11.62
CA ARG A 46 -24.32 -12.65 11.62
C ARG A 46 -25.58 -11.92 11.11
N ALA A 47 -26.75 -12.57 11.07
CA ALA A 47 -27.98 -12.02 10.50
C ALA A 47 -28.38 -10.65 11.09
N ASN A 48 -28.10 -10.45 12.38
CA ASN A 48 -28.39 -9.21 13.11
C ASN A 48 -27.21 -8.24 13.17
N ALA A 49 -26.05 -8.59 12.61
CA ALA A 49 -24.90 -7.68 12.59
C ALA A 49 -25.21 -6.50 11.66
N GLU A 50 -24.82 -5.30 12.08
CA GLU A 50 -24.99 -4.06 11.33
C GLU A 50 -23.87 -3.88 10.30
N TYR A 51 -24.25 -3.39 9.13
CA TYR A 51 -23.38 -3.10 8.00
C TYR A 51 -23.73 -1.73 7.44
N TYR A 52 -22.71 -1.06 6.89
CA TYR A 52 -22.93 0.12 6.07
C TYR A 52 -23.30 -0.29 4.65
N CYS A 53 -24.46 0.15 4.18
CA CYS A 53 -24.92 0.00 2.81
C CYS A 53 -24.67 1.31 2.05
N LEU A 54 -23.78 1.26 1.06
CA LEU A 54 -23.52 2.41 0.19
C LEU A 54 -24.44 2.30 -1.02
N ARG A 55 -25.34 3.27 -1.19
CA ARG A 55 -26.12 3.41 -2.43
C ARG A 55 -25.28 4.16 -3.44
N LEU A 56 -25.03 3.56 -4.59
CA LEU A 56 -24.18 4.12 -5.63
C LEU A 56 -25.03 4.70 -6.76
N GLY A 57 -24.56 5.79 -7.36
CA GLY A 57 -25.06 6.26 -8.65
C GLY A 57 -24.61 5.33 -9.79
N SER A 58 -24.88 5.77 -11.03
CA SER A 58 -24.39 5.06 -12.22
C SER A 58 -22.88 4.94 -12.21
N LEU A 59 -22.38 3.77 -12.64
CA LEU A 59 -20.94 3.56 -12.84
C LEU A 59 -20.42 4.52 -13.91
N GLN A 60 -19.33 5.20 -13.58
CA GLN A 60 -18.57 6.06 -14.47
C GLN A 60 -17.26 5.37 -14.83
N ARG A 61 -16.83 5.57 -16.08
CA ARG A 61 -15.61 4.98 -16.63
C ARG A 61 -14.56 6.06 -16.81
N ARG A 62 -13.33 5.80 -16.37
CA ARG A 62 -12.18 6.62 -16.73
C ARG A 62 -11.62 6.25 -18.09
N GLU A 63 -11.17 7.27 -18.82
CA GLU A 63 -10.44 7.10 -20.08
C GLU A 63 -9.17 6.29 -19.84
N GLN A 64 -8.32 6.78 -18.94
CA GLN A 64 -7.09 6.10 -18.51
C GLN A 64 -7.34 5.34 -17.20
N PRO A 65 -7.10 4.01 -17.16
CA PRO A 65 -7.19 3.25 -15.92
C PRO A 65 -6.00 3.58 -15.01
N ILE A 66 -6.16 3.44 -13.69
CA ILE A 66 -5.03 3.38 -12.76
C ILE A 66 -4.58 1.90 -12.64
N PRO A 67 -3.47 1.49 -13.26
CA PRO A 67 -2.92 0.15 -13.09
C PRO A 67 -2.24 -0.04 -11.72
N SER A 68 -2.28 -1.29 -11.26
CA SER A 68 -1.37 -1.82 -10.24
C SER A 68 -0.11 -2.31 -10.93
N ARG A 69 1.03 -1.62 -10.73
CA ARG A 69 2.30 -2.01 -11.36
C ARG A 69 2.95 -3.23 -10.71
N ALA A 70 2.66 -3.46 -9.43
CA ALA A 70 2.93 -4.72 -8.76
C ALA A 70 1.61 -5.40 -8.38
N LEU A 71 1.67 -6.73 -8.21
CA LEU A 71 0.60 -7.44 -7.52
C LEU A 71 0.57 -6.94 -6.07
N ARG A 72 -0.62 -6.58 -5.58
CA ARG A 72 -0.86 -6.21 -4.17
C ARG A 72 -2.28 -6.55 -3.76
N ARG A 73 -2.47 -6.82 -2.47
CA ARG A 73 -3.79 -6.97 -1.86
C ARG A 73 -4.27 -5.58 -1.47
N VAL A 74 -5.22 -5.05 -2.23
CA VAL A 74 -5.88 -3.78 -1.92
C VAL A 74 -7.17 -4.07 -1.16
N THR A 75 -7.28 -3.61 0.08
CA THR A 75 -8.53 -3.64 0.86
C THR A 75 -9.28 -2.32 0.66
N PHE A 76 -8.75 -1.24 1.22
CA PHE A 76 -9.25 0.12 1.05
C PHE A 76 -8.07 1.09 0.97
N ILE A 77 -8.13 2.01 0.00
CA ILE A 77 -7.19 3.13 -0.10
C ILE A 77 -8.01 4.41 0.09
N PRO A 78 -7.96 5.03 1.29
CA PRO A 78 -8.54 6.36 1.46
C PRO A 78 -7.73 7.36 0.62
N THR A 79 -8.41 8.12 -0.22
CA THR A 79 -7.77 9.09 -1.10
C THR A 79 -8.67 10.28 -1.34
N ILE A 80 -8.12 11.33 -1.94
CA ILE A 80 -8.85 12.54 -2.32
C ILE A 80 -9.09 12.58 -3.83
N TRP A 81 -10.12 13.32 -4.24
CA TRP A 81 -10.51 13.42 -5.65
C TRP A 81 -9.36 13.87 -6.56
N ARG A 82 -8.55 14.84 -6.12
CA ARG A 82 -7.39 15.32 -6.87
C ARG A 82 -6.39 14.20 -7.19
N LYS A 83 -6.02 13.39 -6.19
CA LYS A 83 -5.10 12.24 -6.38
C LYS A 83 -5.71 11.21 -7.30
N PHE A 84 -6.99 10.86 -7.10
CA PHE A 84 -7.68 9.91 -7.97
C PHE A 84 -7.70 10.34 -9.45
N GLN A 85 -7.93 11.63 -9.72
CA GLN A 85 -7.95 12.18 -11.08
C GLN A 85 -6.56 12.15 -11.73
N GLN A 86 -5.51 12.46 -10.96
CA GLN A 86 -4.14 12.61 -11.46
C GLN A 86 -3.33 11.31 -11.42
N ALA A 87 -3.80 10.28 -10.71
CA ALA A 87 -3.06 9.05 -10.52
C ALA A 87 -2.84 8.29 -11.83
N GLU A 88 -1.58 7.92 -12.04
CA GLU A 88 -1.07 7.11 -13.14
C GLU A 88 -0.88 5.65 -12.71
N GLU A 89 -0.78 5.40 -11.40
CA GLU A 89 -0.71 4.07 -10.80
C GLU A 89 -1.29 4.05 -9.38
N ILE A 90 -1.50 2.85 -8.82
CA ILE A 90 -2.13 2.70 -7.50
C ILE A 90 -1.32 3.39 -6.39
N ASN A 91 0.01 3.42 -6.48
CA ASN A 91 0.84 4.09 -5.47
C ASN A 91 0.55 5.60 -5.36
N ASP A 92 0.03 6.24 -6.42
CA ASP A 92 -0.34 7.65 -6.40
C ASP A 92 -1.61 7.93 -5.56
N LEU A 93 -2.35 6.89 -5.15
CA LEU A 93 -3.61 7.03 -4.42
C LEU A 93 -3.43 7.18 -2.91
N TRP A 94 -2.32 6.71 -2.33
CA TRP A 94 -2.10 6.79 -0.89
C TRP A 94 -2.04 8.23 -0.40
N ASN A 95 -2.63 8.51 0.76
CA ASN A 95 -2.79 9.88 1.27
C ASN A 95 -2.48 9.97 2.77
N GLU A 96 -1.45 9.27 3.22
CA GLU A 96 -1.03 9.23 4.63
C GLU A 96 -0.28 10.51 5.04
N SER A 97 0.76 10.91 4.30
CA SER A 97 1.57 12.10 4.63
C SER A 97 2.03 12.92 3.41
N PRO A 98 2.07 14.27 3.49
CA PRO A 98 2.71 15.12 2.48
C PRO A 98 4.21 14.85 2.30
N LEU A 99 4.91 14.42 3.35
CA LEU A 99 6.33 14.04 3.28
C LEU A 99 6.52 12.83 2.38
N GLU A 100 5.67 11.80 2.54
CA GLU A 100 5.66 10.65 1.65
C GLU A 100 5.34 11.05 0.21
N ASP A 101 4.39 11.95 -0.03
CA ASP A 101 4.07 12.38 -1.40
C ASP A 101 5.26 13.08 -2.07
N THR A 102 6.00 13.88 -1.31
CA THR A 102 7.22 14.54 -1.76
C THR A 102 8.30 13.51 -2.12
N LEU A 103 8.55 12.55 -1.24
CA LEU A 103 9.54 11.49 -1.49
C LEU A 103 9.12 10.55 -2.63
N TRP A 104 7.84 10.22 -2.73
CA TRP A 104 7.28 9.43 -3.83
C TRP A 104 7.49 10.11 -5.18
N SER A 105 7.25 11.42 -5.25
CA SER A 105 7.50 12.21 -6.46
C SER A 105 8.97 12.19 -6.86
N ALA A 106 9.88 12.25 -5.87
CA ALA A 106 11.32 12.12 -6.11
C ALA A 106 11.71 10.72 -6.60
N PHE A 107 11.10 9.65 -6.06
CA PHE A 107 11.33 8.28 -6.53
C PHE A 107 10.88 8.09 -7.97
N LYS A 108 9.69 8.60 -8.34
CA LYS A 108 9.22 8.59 -9.73
C LYS A 108 10.19 9.31 -10.66
N TYR A 109 10.68 10.49 -10.25
CA TYR A 109 11.66 11.26 -11.03
C TYR A 109 12.98 10.49 -11.22
N ASP A 110 13.47 9.80 -10.20
CA ASP A 110 14.70 9.00 -10.24
C ASP A 110 14.52 7.62 -10.90
N GLY A 111 13.30 7.23 -11.28
CA GLY A 111 13.00 5.89 -11.79
C GLY A 111 13.14 4.78 -10.74
N ILE A 112 13.08 5.13 -9.45
CA ILE A 112 13.10 4.17 -8.34
C ILE A 112 11.73 3.48 -8.27
N VAL A 113 11.72 2.16 -8.42
CA VAL A 113 10.51 1.36 -8.26
C VAL A 113 10.32 1.02 -6.79
N ALA A 114 9.26 1.57 -6.19
CA ALA A 114 8.90 1.34 -4.80
C ALA A 114 7.41 1.02 -4.63
N GLU A 115 7.07 0.24 -3.61
CA GLU A 115 5.71 -0.01 -3.18
C GLU A 115 5.40 0.82 -1.94
N ARG A 116 4.41 1.73 -2.03
CA ARG A 116 3.94 2.51 -0.89
C ARG A 116 3.04 1.71 0.04
N GLN A 117 3.12 2.02 1.34
CA GLN A 117 2.27 1.44 2.39
C GLN A 117 2.32 -0.09 2.37
N PHE A 118 3.54 -0.61 2.30
CA PHE A 118 3.79 -2.04 2.15
C PHE A 118 3.57 -2.75 3.48
N VAL A 119 2.55 -3.60 3.53
CA VAL A 119 2.25 -4.39 4.73
C VAL A 119 3.11 -5.64 4.75
N ILE A 120 3.91 -5.77 5.80
CA ILE A 120 4.64 -6.99 6.12
C ILE A 120 4.09 -7.57 7.42
N SER A 121 3.77 -8.87 7.42
CA SER A 121 3.20 -9.56 8.57
C SER A 121 3.90 -10.90 8.77
N GLU A 122 4.09 -11.27 10.03
CA GLU A 122 4.54 -12.59 10.44
C GLU A 122 4.06 -12.90 11.87
N ALA A 123 3.54 -14.11 12.06
CA ALA A 123 3.00 -14.58 13.33
C ALA A 123 1.96 -13.62 13.94
N LYS A 124 2.35 -12.79 14.91
CA LYS A 124 1.47 -11.83 15.59
C LYS A 124 1.91 -10.38 15.41
N THR A 125 2.84 -10.14 14.50
CA THR A 125 3.43 -8.82 14.27
C THR A 125 3.13 -8.39 12.84
N THR A 126 2.59 -7.18 12.72
CA THR A 126 2.35 -6.53 11.43
C THR A 126 2.99 -5.16 11.45
N TYR A 127 3.77 -4.85 10.43
CA TYR A 127 4.31 -3.52 10.18
C TYR A 127 3.82 -3.02 8.82
N ILE A 128 3.65 -1.71 8.73
CA ILE A 128 3.45 -0.99 7.48
C ILE A 128 4.73 -0.20 7.24
N LEU A 129 5.28 -0.37 6.04
CA LEU A 129 6.46 0.34 5.58
C LEU A 129 6.01 1.46 4.64
N ASP A 130 6.54 2.67 4.81
CA ASP A 130 6.12 3.79 3.97
C ASP A 130 6.48 3.53 2.51
N PHE A 131 7.70 3.05 2.27
CA PHE A 131 8.19 2.60 0.98
C PHE A 131 9.01 1.31 1.09
N ALA A 132 8.59 0.29 0.35
CA ALA A 132 9.40 -0.90 0.12
C ALA A 132 10.06 -0.87 -1.25
N VAL A 133 11.38 -1.03 -1.31
CA VAL A 133 12.17 -1.13 -2.53
C VAL A 133 12.85 -2.49 -2.58
N ALA A 134 12.59 -3.28 -3.62
CA ALA A 134 13.32 -4.52 -3.83
C ALA A 134 14.68 -4.27 -4.47
N CYS A 135 15.70 -4.95 -3.95
CA CYS A 135 17.04 -4.98 -4.51
C CYS A 135 17.47 -6.43 -4.77
N ASP A 136 18.49 -6.64 -5.59
CA ASP A 136 18.97 -8.00 -5.93
C ASP A 136 19.50 -8.78 -4.72
N ARG A 137 19.99 -8.10 -3.67
CA ARG A 137 20.57 -8.71 -2.45
C ARG A 137 19.76 -8.46 -1.19
N GLY A 138 18.50 -8.03 -1.29
CA GLY A 138 17.64 -7.79 -0.13
C GLY A 138 16.53 -6.79 -0.40
N GLN A 139 15.95 -6.23 0.66
CA GLN A 139 14.90 -5.22 0.56
C GLN A 139 15.31 -3.95 1.32
N LEU A 140 14.84 -2.81 0.83
CA LEU A 140 15.06 -1.52 1.46
C LEU A 140 13.71 -0.97 1.91
N ASP A 141 13.63 -0.67 3.20
CA ASP A 141 12.58 0.10 3.83
C ASP A 141 13.01 1.58 3.87
N VAL A 142 12.20 2.49 3.34
CA VAL A 142 12.42 3.93 3.46
C VAL A 142 11.23 4.55 4.16
N GLU A 143 11.49 5.18 5.31
CA GLU A 143 10.49 5.71 6.23
C GLU A 143 10.54 7.23 6.26
N CYS A 144 9.37 7.86 6.24
CA CYS A 144 9.17 9.30 6.41
C CYS A 144 8.79 9.58 7.86
N ASP A 145 9.77 9.83 8.72
CA ASP A 145 9.51 10.09 10.13
C ASP A 145 9.15 11.56 10.33
N GLY A 146 7.84 11.85 10.42
CA GLY A 146 7.40 13.19 10.76
C GLY A 146 7.65 13.48 12.23
N ASP A 147 8.82 13.95 12.62
CA ASP A 147 9.22 14.49 13.94
C ASP A 147 8.71 13.76 15.21
N THR A 148 8.19 12.53 15.11
CA THR A 148 7.45 11.88 16.20
C THR A 148 8.38 10.96 17.00
N TRP A 149 9.54 11.49 17.38
CA TRP A 149 10.39 10.86 18.39
C TRP A 149 10.14 11.48 19.75
N HIS A 150 9.02 11.11 20.38
CA HIS A 150 8.98 11.25 21.82
C HIS A 150 9.98 10.27 22.42
N LEU A 151 11.00 10.80 23.14
CA LEU A 151 12.04 10.08 23.90
C LEU A 151 11.48 9.24 25.07
N GLN A 152 10.25 8.73 24.94
CA GLN A 152 9.64 7.78 25.84
C GLN A 152 10.37 6.43 25.69
N PRO A 153 10.81 5.79 26.79
CA PRO A 153 11.53 4.50 26.74
C PRO A 153 10.82 3.40 25.93
N ASP A 154 9.49 3.43 25.89
CA ASP A 154 8.68 2.46 25.15
C ASP A 154 8.73 2.66 23.64
N ALA A 155 8.82 3.91 23.16
CA ALA A 155 8.98 4.21 21.73
C ALA A 155 10.35 3.72 21.23
N VAL A 156 11.41 3.95 22.01
CA VAL A 156 12.77 3.46 21.70
C VAL A 156 12.82 1.92 21.67
N ARG A 157 12.15 1.25 22.62
CA ARG A 157 12.07 -0.23 22.65
C ARG A 157 11.26 -0.78 21.48
N TYR A 158 10.16 -0.13 21.10
CA TYR A 158 9.37 -0.53 19.95
C TYR A 158 10.19 -0.40 18.66
N ASP A 159 10.85 0.73 18.46
CA ASP A 159 11.65 0.98 17.27
C ASP A 159 12.83 0.01 17.14
N LYS A 160 13.58 -0.25 18.22
CA LYS A 160 14.64 -1.27 18.23
C LYS A 160 14.12 -2.66 17.87
N ARG A 161 12.93 -3.04 18.37
CA ARG A 161 12.31 -4.32 18.02
C ARG A 161 11.92 -4.38 16.54
N ARG A 162 11.32 -3.31 16.01
CA ARG A 162 10.95 -3.18 14.59
C ARG A 162 12.20 -3.32 13.71
N SER A 163 13.24 -2.54 13.98
CA SER A 163 14.47 -2.54 13.20
C SER A 163 15.17 -3.89 13.25
N ASN A 164 15.35 -4.51 14.42
CA ASN A 164 15.94 -5.85 14.53
C ASN A 164 15.10 -6.92 13.80
N TRP A 165 13.78 -6.81 13.85
CA TRP A 165 12.88 -7.73 13.17
C TRP A 165 12.99 -7.60 11.65
N LEU A 166 13.05 -6.37 11.12
CA LEU A 166 13.24 -6.10 9.69
C LEU A 166 14.63 -6.57 9.21
N GLU A 167 15.69 -6.19 9.93
CA GLU A 167 17.08 -6.53 9.56
C GLU A 167 17.32 -8.04 9.51
N SER A 168 16.77 -8.80 10.48
CA SER A 168 16.87 -10.25 10.48
C SER A 168 16.17 -10.93 9.29
N ARG A 169 15.36 -10.19 8.52
CA ARG A 169 14.66 -10.65 7.30
C ARG A 169 15.26 -10.07 6.01
N GLY A 170 16.44 -9.46 6.08
CA GLY A 170 17.14 -8.91 4.91
C GLY A 170 16.69 -7.51 4.52
N TRP A 171 15.96 -6.81 5.39
CA TRP A 171 15.61 -5.41 5.18
C TRP A 171 16.71 -4.49 5.68
N LYS A 172 17.12 -3.55 4.84
CA LYS A 172 17.83 -2.35 5.27
C LYS A 172 16.81 -1.26 5.54
N VAL A 173 16.90 -0.56 6.65
CA VAL A 173 16.02 0.58 6.97
C VAL A 173 16.77 1.89 6.75
N LEU A 174 16.15 2.81 6.02
CA LEU A 174 16.51 4.22 5.96
C LEU A 174 15.34 5.03 6.48
N ARG A 175 15.63 6.08 7.23
CA ARG A 175 14.63 6.96 7.80
C ARG A 175 15.06 8.39 7.59
N PHE A 176 14.13 9.20 7.13
CA PHE A 176 14.34 10.61 6.89
C PHE A 176 13.35 11.42 7.70
N ASP A 177 13.84 12.44 8.42
CA ASP A 177 12.98 13.39 9.12
C ASP A 177 12.37 14.43 8.16
N SER A 178 11.48 15.27 8.69
CA SER A 178 10.80 16.33 7.93
C SER A 178 11.80 17.28 7.26
N ARG A 179 12.84 17.69 8.00
CA ARG A 179 13.88 18.61 7.54
C ARG A 179 14.73 17.98 6.43
N GLU A 180 15.12 16.72 6.56
CA GLU A 180 15.85 16.00 5.54
C GLU A 180 15.06 15.91 4.22
N ILE A 181 13.76 15.64 4.30
CA ILE A 181 12.89 15.55 3.12
C ILE A 181 12.63 16.92 2.50
N GLU A 182 12.39 17.96 3.30
CA GLU A 182 12.02 19.29 2.82
C GLU A 182 13.24 20.11 2.36
N ASP A 183 14.32 20.12 3.14
CA ASP A 183 15.48 20.98 2.91
C ASP A 183 16.64 20.25 2.20
N GLU A 184 16.74 18.92 2.38
CA GLU A 184 17.90 18.14 1.96
C GLU A 184 17.58 16.99 0.99
N MET A 185 16.46 17.09 0.26
CA MET A 185 16.00 16.07 -0.71
C MET A 185 17.09 15.49 -1.63
N PRO A 186 18.04 16.27 -2.21
CA PRO A 186 19.13 15.70 -2.99
C PRO A 186 20.00 14.69 -2.23
N LYS A 187 20.24 14.91 -0.93
CA LYS A 187 20.99 13.99 -0.07
C LYS A 187 20.18 12.72 0.20
N CYS A 188 18.90 12.85 0.53
CA CYS A 188 17.99 11.71 0.74
C CYS A 188 17.97 10.79 -0.49
N ARG A 189 17.78 11.38 -1.68
CA ARG A 189 17.81 10.66 -2.96
C ARG A 189 19.15 9.98 -3.21
N ALA A 190 20.26 10.66 -2.93
CA ALA A 190 21.60 10.09 -3.09
C ALA A 190 21.82 8.88 -2.16
N GLN A 191 21.37 8.98 -0.91
CA GLN A 191 21.48 7.91 0.08
C GLN A 191 20.64 6.69 -0.28
N VAL A 192 19.39 6.89 -0.73
CA VAL A 192 18.53 5.81 -1.23
C VAL A 192 19.20 5.10 -2.43
N LYS A 193 19.66 5.86 -3.44
CA LYS A 193 20.31 5.29 -4.64
C LYS A 193 21.61 4.56 -4.32
N ALA A 194 22.45 5.11 -3.44
CA ALA A 194 23.67 4.46 -2.98
C ALA A 194 23.36 3.15 -2.25
N THR A 195 22.32 3.14 -1.41
CA THR A 195 21.88 1.94 -0.69
C THR A 195 21.37 0.87 -1.65
N ILE A 196 20.51 1.22 -2.60
CA ILE A 196 20.05 0.32 -3.68
C ILE A 196 21.26 -0.27 -4.42
N THR A 197 22.24 0.56 -4.78
CA THR A 197 23.45 0.13 -5.49
C THR A 197 24.27 -0.87 -4.67
N ASN A 198 24.49 -0.58 -3.39
CA ASN A 198 25.20 -1.49 -2.47
C ASN A 198 24.47 -2.82 -2.28
N MET A 199 23.14 -2.80 -2.38
CA MET A 199 22.27 -3.97 -2.32
C MET A 199 22.11 -4.69 -3.66
N GLY A 200 22.98 -4.43 -4.63
CA GLY A 200 23.01 -5.14 -5.92
C GLY A 200 22.18 -4.49 -7.02
N GLY A 201 21.57 -3.33 -6.77
CA GLY A 201 20.72 -2.63 -7.73
C GLY A 201 19.26 -3.09 -7.70
N LEU A 202 18.43 -2.43 -8.51
CA LEU A 202 17.04 -2.84 -8.73
C LEU A 202 17.00 -4.13 -9.56
N PRO A 203 16.08 -5.07 -9.28
CA PRO A 203 15.98 -6.31 -10.01
C PRO A 203 15.70 -6.09 -11.50
N ARG A 204 16.35 -6.92 -12.34
CA ARG A 204 16.23 -6.85 -13.82
C ARG A 204 14.80 -6.95 -14.33
N SER A 205 13.92 -7.61 -13.59
CA SER A 205 12.47 -7.50 -13.71
C SER A 205 11.99 -6.60 -12.58
N GLY A 206 11.60 -5.36 -12.87
CA GLY A 206 11.16 -4.33 -11.91
C GLY A 206 9.91 -4.65 -11.09
N SER A 207 9.75 -5.89 -10.68
CA SER A 207 8.80 -6.38 -9.69
C SER A 207 9.54 -6.59 -8.39
N ILE A 208 8.97 -6.14 -7.27
CA ILE A 208 9.36 -6.63 -5.95
C ILE A 208 9.16 -8.16 -5.96
N PRO A 209 10.23 -8.98 -5.85
CA PRO A 209 10.10 -10.42 -5.92
C PRO A 209 9.17 -10.90 -4.81
N ARG A 210 8.05 -11.49 -5.20
CA ARG A 210 7.23 -12.30 -4.30
C ARG A 210 7.85 -13.69 -4.28
N VAL A 211 8.39 -14.11 -3.14
CA VAL A 211 8.76 -15.52 -2.97
C VAL A 211 7.46 -16.32 -2.89
N PHE A 212 7.22 -17.22 -3.85
CA PHE A 212 6.11 -18.17 -3.82
C PHE A 212 6.66 -19.53 -3.36
N ARG A 213 6.08 -20.16 -2.34
CA ARG A 213 6.31 -21.59 -2.09
C ARG A 213 5.47 -22.39 -3.08
N ALA A 214 6.09 -23.31 -3.81
CA ALA A 214 5.35 -24.30 -4.58
C ALA A 214 4.74 -25.32 -3.61
N GLY A 215 3.41 -25.32 -3.47
CA GLY A 215 2.67 -26.27 -2.64
C GLY A 215 1.16 -26.16 -2.78
N THR A 216 0.59 -27.12 -3.52
CA THR A 216 -0.82 -27.56 -3.65
C THR A 216 -1.89 -26.57 -4.12
N ASP A 217 -2.21 -26.67 -5.42
CA ASP A 217 -3.53 -26.55 -6.07
C ASP A 217 -4.69 -25.91 -5.30
N ASN A 218 -4.69 -24.59 -5.16
CA ASN A 218 -5.75 -23.69 -5.62
C ASN A 218 -5.45 -22.25 -5.17
N TYR A 219 -5.18 -21.36 -6.14
CA TYR A 219 -4.81 -19.95 -5.99
C TYR A 219 -3.41 -19.69 -5.37
N PRO A 220 -2.61 -18.76 -5.94
CA PRO A 220 -1.37 -18.32 -5.30
C PRO A 220 -1.70 -17.55 -4.02
N GLU A 221 -1.43 -18.15 -2.86
CA GLU A 221 -1.36 -17.44 -1.59
C GLU A 221 -0.11 -16.55 -1.56
N GLN A 222 -0.28 -15.28 -1.20
CA GLN A 222 0.84 -14.39 -0.88
C GLN A 222 1.39 -14.85 0.47
N LEU A 223 2.63 -15.34 0.51
CA LEU A 223 3.30 -15.64 1.78
C LEU A 223 3.46 -14.36 2.58
N GLU A 224 2.90 -14.36 3.79
CA GLU A 224 3.48 -13.66 4.92
C GLU A 224 4.87 -14.27 5.17
N LEU A 225 5.90 -13.42 5.21
CA LEU A 225 7.29 -13.85 5.32
C LEU A 225 7.49 -14.50 6.70
N TRP A 226 7.69 -15.82 6.74
CA TRP A 226 8.30 -16.54 7.87
C TRP A 226 9.81 -16.63 7.65
#